data_AF-A0A345VIX9-F1
#
_entry.id   AF-A0A345VIX9-F1
#
_cell.length_a   1.000
_cell.length_b   1.000
_cell.length_c   1.000
_cell.angle_alpha   90.00
_cell.angle_beta   90.00
_cell.angle_gamma   90.00
#
_symmetry.space_group_name_H-M   'P 1'
#
loop_
_entity.id
_entity.type
_entity.pdbx_description
1 polymer ?
#
loop_
_entity_poly.entity_id
_entity_poly.type
_entity_poly.pdbx_seq_one_letter_code
_entity_poly.pdbx_strand_id
1 'polypeptide(L)'
;MAGNENDSLTTKQVKFIDAMLTEPTIEKACEKAGIARATGHKYLNIAAVRKTLRIKQDEMMDKTTQMLYLASSNAVSVLNDIMMDSKVNPFIRTQAAKAILEQSYKTHEIFGVVRQIEELRLEIEEVSKGN
;
A
#
# COMPACT_ATOMS: atom_id res chain seq x y z
N MET A 1 -20.49 15.26 -29.12
CA MET A 1 -19.26 14.89 -29.88
C MET A 1 -18.66 13.68 -29.19
N ALA A 2 -18.72 12.54 -29.87
CA ALA A 2 -18.37 11.24 -29.34
C ALA A 2 -16.85 11.13 -29.14
N GLY A 3 -16.42 10.95 -27.89
CA GLY A 3 -15.04 10.59 -27.56
C GLY A 3 -14.90 9.08 -27.65
N ASN A 4 -14.53 8.58 -28.82
CA ASN A 4 -14.03 7.23 -29.00
C ASN A 4 -12.68 7.35 -29.70
N GLU A 5 -11.60 6.90 -29.06
CA GLU A 5 -10.45 6.32 -29.74
C GLU A 5 -9.57 5.63 -28.69
N ASN A 6 -9.18 4.39 -28.98
CA ASN A 6 -8.36 3.48 -28.17
C ASN A 6 -7.12 4.14 -27.56
N ASP A 7 -7.18 4.56 -26.29
CA ASP A 7 -6.11 5.30 -25.62
C ASP A 7 -5.00 4.36 -25.12
N SER A 8 -4.39 3.61 -26.05
CA SER A 8 -3.17 2.84 -25.79
C SER A 8 -2.03 3.83 -25.58
N LEU A 9 -1.40 3.75 -24.40
CA LEU A 9 -0.30 4.65 -24.05
C LEU A 9 0.86 4.48 -25.04
N THR A 10 1.39 5.61 -25.52
CA THR A 10 2.62 5.61 -26.31
C THR A 10 3.81 5.13 -25.48
N THR A 11 4.84 4.60 -26.14
CA THR A 11 6.07 4.15 -25.46
C THR A 11 6.73 5.26 -24.62
N LYS A 12 6.68 6.52 -25.08
CA LYS A 12 7.21 7.67 -24.32
C LYS A 12 6.40 7.95 -23.05
N GLN A 13 5.07 7.83 -23.11
CA GLN A 13 4.20 7.96 -21.93
C GLN A 13 4.43 6.83 -20.93
N VAL A 14 4.57 5.59 -21.40
CA VAL A 14 4.89 4.45 -20.53
C VAL A 14 6.24 4.65 -19.82
N LYS A 15 7.29 5.03 -20.55
CA LYS A 15 8.60 5.36 -19.95
C LYS A 15 8.52 6.48 -18.91
N PHE A 16 7.72 7.51 -19.19
CA PHE A 16 7.49 8.59 -18.24
C PHE A 16 6.76 8.11 -16.98
N ILE A 17 5.74 7.27 -17.10
CA ILE A 17 5.04 6.67 -15.96
C ILE A 17 6.00 5.84 -15.11
N ASP A 18 6.82 4.99 -15.73
CA ASP A 18 7.80 4.17 -15.01
C ASP A 18 8.86 5.02 -14.30
N ALA A 19 9.28 6.11 -14.92
CA ALA A 19 10.19 7.07 -14.30
C ALA A 19 9.54 7.79 -13.11
N MET A 20 8.26 8.16 -13.21
CA MET A 20 7.48 8.78 -12.11
C MET A 20 7.34 7.88 -10.87
N LEU A 21 7.46 6.56 -11.03
CA LEU A 21 7.42 5.61 -9.90
C LEU A 21 8.74 5.49 -9.16
N THR A 22 9.85 5.92 -9.76
CA THR A 22 11.20 5.66 -9.25
C THR A 22 12.01 6.91 -8.97
N GLU A 23 11.59 8.06 -9.51
CA GLU A 23 12.25 9.34 -9.30
C GLU A 23 11.48 10.24 -8.32
N PRO A 24 12.17 11.02 -7.49
CA PRO A 24 11.54 11.82 -6.45
C PRO A 24 10.84 13.10 -6.98
N THR A 25 11.08 13.49 -8.23
CA THR A 25 10.46 14.69 -8.83
C THR A 25 10.09 14.48 -10.31
N ILE A 26 9.14 15.28 -10.80
CA ILE A 26 8.70 15.24 -12.20
C ILE A 26 9.86 15.56 -13.16
N GLU A 27 10.76 16.47 -12.79
CA GLU A 27 11.92 16.86 -13.59
C GLU A 27 12.86 15.67 -13.80
N LYS A 28 13.21 14.96 -12.72
CA LYS A 28 14.03 13.75 -12.80
C LYS A 28 13.33 12.64 -13.57
N ALA A 29 12.02 12.50 -13.39
CA ALA A 29 11.23 11.56 -14.18
C ALA A 29 11.24 11.89 -15.68
N CYS A 30 11.14 13.18 -16.04
CA CYS A 30 11.24 13.64 -17.42
C CYS A 30 12.63 13.36 -18.01
N GLU A 31 13.69 13.66 -17.26
CA GLU A 31 15.09 13.40 -17.65
C GLU A 31 15.32 11.92 -17.90
N LYS A 32 14.91 11.06 -16.96
CA LYS A 32 15.01 9.60 -17.07
C LYS A 32 14.18 9.02 -18.22
N ALA A 33 13.01 9.59 -18.48
CA ALA A 33 12.15 9.19 -19.60
C ALA A 33 12.61 9.74 -20.95
N GLY A 34 13.60 10.65 -20.98
CA GLY A 34 14.11 11.29 -22.18
C GLY A 34 13.09 12.23 -22.84
N ILE A 35 12.31 12.98 -22.04
CA ILE A 35 11.31 13.93 -22.53
C ILE A 35 11.52 15.33 -21.96
N ALA A 36 11.05 16.36 -22.67
CA ALA A 36 11.05 17.72 -22.16
C ALA A 36 10.04 17.89 -21.00
N ARG A 37 10.35 18.75 -20.03
CA ARG A 37 9.48 19.03 -18.87
C ARG A 37 8.05 19.42 -19.27
N ALA A 38 7.92 20.30 -20.27
CA ALA A 38 6.61 20.71 -20.80
C ALA A 38 5.79 19.52 -21.33
N THR A 39 6.45 18.52 -21.94
CA THR A 39 5.80 17.29 -22.39
C THR A 39 5.35 16.43 -21.21
N GLY A 40 6.17 16.29 -20.15
CA GLY A 40 5.79 15.57 -18.94
C GLY A 40 4.55 16.16 -18.26
N HIS A 41 4.50 17.48 -18.10
CA HIS A 41 3.30 18.15 -17.57
C HIS A 41 2.08 17.95 -18.48
N LYS A 42 2.25 17.98 -19.82
CA LYS A 42 1.16 17.65 -20.76
C LYS A 42 0.69 16.21 -20.58
N TYR A 43 1.59 15.25 -20.38
CA TYR A 43 1.23 13.84 -20.15
C TYR A 43 0.41 13.68 -18.87
N LEU A 44 0.72 14.40 -17.79
CA LEU A 44 -0.09 14.37 -16.56
C LEU A 44 -1.52 14.91 -16.76
N ASN A 45 -1.79 15.67 -17.82
CA ASN A 45 -3.15 16.09 -18.17
C ASN A 45 -3.94 15.02 -18.95
N ILE A 46 -3.29 13.95 -19.41
CA ILE A 46 -3.94 12.85 -20.14
C ILE A 46 -4.54 11.86 -19.15
N ALA A 47 -5.83 11.55 -19.32
CA ALA A 47 -6.58 10.68 -18.40
C ALA A 47 -5.99 9.26 -18.32
N ALA A 48 -5.64 8.65 -19.45
CA ALA A 48 -5.00 7.34 -19.49
C ALA A 48 -3.68 7.29 -18.72
N VAL A 49 -2.82 8.31 -18.87
CA VAL A 49 -1.54 8.42 -18.16
C VAL A 49 -1.75 8.46 -16.64
N ARG A 50 -2.65 9.33 -16.15
CA ARG A 50 -2.95 9.43 -14.72
C ARG A 50 -3.53 8.14 -14.16
N LYS A 51 -4.45 7.51 -14.90
CA LYS A 51 -5.07 6.25 -14.49
C LYS A 51 -4.03 5.15 -14.35
N THR A 52 -3.17 4.96 -15.36
CA THR A 52 -2.13 3.93 -15.31
C THR A 52 -1.07 4.22 -14.26
N LEU A 53 -0.66 5.48 -14.08
CA LEU A 53 0.27 5.85 -13.00
C LEU A 53 -0.31 5.50 -11.63
N ARG A 54 -1.58 5.83 -11.38
CA ARG A 54 -2.26 5.49 -10.12
C ARG A 54 -2.33 3.98 -9.91
N ILE A 55 -2.73 3.22 -10.92
CA ILE A 55 -2.78 1.74 -10.84
C ILE A 55 -1.41 1.17 -10.44
N LYS A 56 -0.32 1.62 -11.09
CA LYS A 56 1.02 1.13 -10.73
C LYS A 56 1.48 1.57 -9.34
N GLN A 57 1.09 2.77 -8.89
CA GLN A 57 1.36 3.23 -7.52
C GLN A 57 0.63 2.35 -6.50
N ASP A 58 -0.63 2.03 -6.76
CA ASP A 58 -1.44 1.14 -5.93
C ASP A 58 -0.80 -0.27 -5.88
N GLU A 59 -0.40 -0.84 -7.03
CA GLU A 59 0.32 -2.13 -7.10
C GLU A 59 1.65 -2.12 -6.30
N MET A 60 2.40 -1.02 -6.35
CA MET A 60 3.63 -0.87 -5.56
C MET A 60 3.33 -0.78 -4.06
N MET A 61 2.25 -0.11 -3.68
CA MET A 61 1.81 -0.03 -2.29
C MET A 61 1.35 -1.40 -1.78
N ASP A 62 0.63 -2.17 -2.59
CA ASP A 62 0.21 -3.53 -2.26
C ASP A 62 1.43 -4.43 -1.99
N LYS A 63 2.42 -4.38 -2.89
CA LYS A 63 3.69 -5.12 -2.70
C LYS A 63 4.42 -4.66 -1.43
N THR A 64 4.44 -3.36 -1.15
CA THR A 64 5.06 -2.81 0.07
C THR A 64 4.34 -3.32 1.32
N THR A 65 3.02 -3.34 1.29
CA THR A 65 2.18 -3.86 2.38
C THR A 65 2.46 -5.35 2.63
N GLN A 66 2.59 -6.15 1.57
CA GLN A 66 2.99 -7.56 1.71
C GLN A 66 4.37 -7.73 2.36
N MET A 67 5.35 -6.92 1.97
CA MET A 67 6.68 -6.94 2.59
C MET A 67 6.63 -6.53 4.07
N LEU A 68 5.78 -5.56 4.42
CA LEU A 68 5.55 -5.16 5.82
C LEU A 68 4.92 -6.28 6.63
N TYR A 69 3.96 -7.04 6.07
CA TYR A 69 3.39 -8.21 6.75
C TYR A 69 4.45 -9.29 7.02
N LEU A 70 5.29 -9.60 6.02
CA LEU A 70 6.39 -10.55 6.21
C LEU A 70 7.38 -10.07 7.27
N ALA A 71 7.80 -8.81 7.22
CA ALA A 71 8.72 -8.24 8.21
C ALA A 71 8.12 -8.26 9.62
N SER A 72 6.81 -7.98 9.74
CA SER A 72 6.09 -8.04 11.01
C SER A 72 6.04 -9.48 11.56
N SER A 73 5.78 -10.47 10.71
CA SER A 73 5.80 -11.88 11.10
C SER A 73 7.18 -12.32 11.59
N ASN A 74 8.24 -11.91 10.89
CA ASN A 74 9.62 -12.19 11.31
C ASN A 74 9.95 -11.51 12.64
N ALA A 75 9.50 -10.27 12.86
CA ALA A 75 9.69 -9.58 14.14
C ALA A 75 9.01 -10.33 15.30
N VAL A 76 7.80 -10.87 15.08
CA VAL A 76 7.12 -11.72 16.09
C VAL A 76 7.94 -12.97 16.40
N SER A 77 8.51 -13.65 15.39
CA SER A 77 9.40 -14.80 15.60
C SER A 77 10.61 -14.43 16.46
N VAL A 78 11.27 -13.32 16.15
CA VAL A 78 12.44 -12.84 16.91
C VAL A 78 12.06 -12.54 18.36
N LEU A 79 10.93 -11.86 18.61
CA LEU A 79 10.47 -11.59 19.96
C LEU A 79 10.14 -12.87 20.73
N ASN A 80 9.56 -13.88 20.05
CA ASN A 80 9.28 -15.18 20.66
C ASN A 80 10.57 -15.91 21.05
N ASP A 81 11.55 -15.93 20.16
CA ASP A 81 12.85 -16.56 20.40
C ASP A 81 13.57 -15.90 21.59
N ILE A 82 13.58 -14.57 21.64
CA ILE A 82 14.12 -13.79 22.77
C ILE A 82 13.41 -14.13 24.08
N MET A 83 12.07 -14.17 24.08
CA MET A 83 11.27 -14.44 25.28
C MET A 83 11.53 -15.87 25.83
N MET A 84 11.68 -16.84 24.93
CA MET A 84 11.82 -18.26 25.27
C MET A 84 13.26 -18.67 25.62
N ASP A 85 14.27 -17.90 25.20
CA ASP A 85 15.67 -18.20 25.53
C ASP A 85 15.99 -17.91 27.00
N SER A 86 16.13 -18.98 27.79
CA SER A 86 16.52 -18.93 29.21
C SER A 86 17.88 -18.28 29.49
N LYS A 87 18.76 -18.16 28.49
CA LYS A 87 20.08 -17.52 28.62
C LYS A 87 20.02 -16.00 28.49
N VAL A 88 18.94 -15.46 27.92
CA VAL A 88 18.72 -14.02 27.81
C VAL A 88 18.34 -13.46 29.19
N ASN A 89 18.78 -12.23 29.46
CA ASN A 89 18.45 -11.53 30.70
C ASN A 89 16.93 -11.52 30.96
N PRO A 90 16.46 -11.89 32.17
CA PRO A 90 15.03 -11.98 32.48
C PRO A 90 14.21 -10.72 32.13
N PHE A 91 14.77 -9.53 32.36
CA PHE A 91 14.11 -8.28 32.02
C PHE A 91 13.87 -8.15 30.50
N ILE A 92 14.87 -8.48 29.68
CA ILE A 92 14.74 -8.44 28.21
C ILE A 92 13.69 -9.44 27.71
N ARG A 93 13.64 -10.63 28.31
CA ARG A 93 12.61 -11.65 28.01
C ARG A 93 11.21 -11.13 28.34
N THR A 94 11.04 -10.49 29.50
CA THR A 94 9.77 -9.87 29.90
C THR A 94 9.37 -8.74 28.96
N GLN A 95 10.32 -7.93 28.48
CA GLN A 95 10.04 -6.87 27.51
C GLN A 95 9.57 -7.44 26.15
N ALA A 96 10.18 -8.53 25.68
CA ALA A 96 9.73 -9.21 24.46
C ALA A 96 8.31 -9.81 24.63
N ALA A 97 8.04 -10.45 25.77
CA ALA A 97 6.72 -10.97 26.11
C ALA A 97 5.66 -9.86 26.13
N LYS A 98 5.97 -8.74 26.79
CA LYS A 98 5.11 -7.57 26.89
C LYS A 98 4.78 -7.00 25.50
N ALA A 99 5.78 -6.87 24.63
CA ALA A 99 5.56 -6.37 23.26
C ALA A 99 4.61 -7.27 22.46
N ILE A 100 4.74 -8.60 22.56
CA ILE A 100 3.83 -9.55 21.90
C ILE A 100 2.39 -9.41 22.45
N LEU A 101 2.23 -9.34 23.77
CA LEU A 101 0.92 -9.19 24.39
C LEU A 101 0.24 -7.86 24.00
N GLU A 102 0.97 -6.74 24.09
CA GLU A 102 0.45 -5.42 23.70
C GLU A 102 -0.02 -5.40 22.24
N GLN A 103 0.75 -5.98 21.33
CA GLN A 103 0.35 -6.05 19.92
C GLN A 103 -0.84 -6.98 19.70
N SER A 104 -0.95 -8.07 20.47
CA SER A 104 -2.07 -9.00 20.40
C SER A 104 -3.39 -8.35 20.84
N TYR A 105 -3.38 -7.60 21.95
CA TYR A 105 -4.56 -6.86 22.42
C TYR A 105 -5.01 -5.79 21.42
N LYS A 106 -4.08 -4.97 20.91
CA LYS A 106 -4.38 -3.96 19.87
C LYS A 106 -5.01 -4.59 18.63
N THR A 107 -4.49 -5.74 18.20
CA THR A 107 -4.99 -6.46 17.02
C THR A 107 -6.41 -6.99 17.26
N HIS A 108 -6.68 -7.54 18.44
CA HIS A 108 -8.02 -7.98 18.84
C HIS A 108 -9.03 -6.84 18.87
N GLU A 109 -8.67 -5.68 19.44
CA GLU A 109 -9.52 -4.49 19.48
C GLU A 109 -9.84 -3.98 18.07
N ILE A 110 -8.83 -3.86 17.20
CA ILE A 110 -9.01 -3.40 15.81
C ILE A 110 -9.92 -4.36 15.05
N PHE A 111 -9.70 -5.67 15.14
CA PHE A 111 -10.55 -6.66 14.45
C PHE A 111 -11.98 -6.69 15.00
N GLY A 112 -12.17 -6.43 16.29
CA GLY A 112 -13.50 -6.24 16.86
C GLY A 112 -14.25 -5.08 16.20
N VAL A 113 -13.59 -3.93 16.03
CA VAL A 113 -14.17 -2.76 15.37
C VAL A 113 -14.44 -3.01 13.89
N VAL A 114 -13.50 -3.61 13.16
CA VAL A 114 -13.67 -3.93 11.73
C VAL A 114 -14.87 -4.85 11.51
N ARG A 115 -15.00 -5.88 12.35
CA ARG A 115 -16.14 -6.82 12.28
C ARG A 115 -17.48 -6.11 12.50
N GLN A 116 -17.56 -5.24 13.51
CA GLN A 116 -18.78 -4.45 13.74
C GLN A 116 -19.11 -3.53 12.56
N ILE A 117 -18.11 -2.96 11.88
CA ILE A 117 -18.33 -2.15 10.68
C ILE A 117 -18.86 -3.00 9.52
N GLU A 118 -18.34 -4.22 9.34
CA GLU A 118 -18.82 -5.15 8.30
C GLU A 118 -20.25 -5.61 8.57
N GLU A 119 -20.58 -5.96 9.82
CA GLU A 119 -21.93 -6.31 10.25
C GLU A 119 -22.92 -5.17 9.97
N LEU A 120 -22.58 -3.93 10.37
CA LEU A 120 -23.41 -2.75 10.11
C LEU A 120 -23.59 -2.47 8.61
N ARG A 121 -22.56 -2.68 7.79
CA ARG A 121 -22.67 -2.51 6.32
C ARG A 121 -23.66 -3.50 5.71
N LEU A 122 -23.62 -4.75 6.16
CA LEU A 122 -24.57 -5.79 5.72
C LEU A 122 -25.99 -5.43 6.12
N GLU A 123 -26.22 -5.00 7.36
CA GLU A 123 -27.55 -4.57 7.81
C GLU A 123 -28.10 -3.38 7.00
N ILE A 124 -27.26 -2.38 6.71
CA ILE A 124 -27.65 -1.24 5.86
C ILE A 124 -28.01 -1.69 4.44
N GLU A 125 -27.25 -2.62 3.87
CA GLU A 125 -27.51 -3.14 2.54
C GLU A 125 -28.86 -3.87 2.47
N GLU A 126 -29.17 -4.71 3.47
CA GLU A 126 -30.45 -5.42 3.56
C GLU A 126 -31.64 -4.46 3.72
N VAL A 127 -31.52 -3.43 4.57
CA VAL A 127 -32.55 -2.39 4.71
C VAL A 127 -32.75 -1.62 3.41
N SER A 128 -31.68 -1.34 2.66
CA SER A 128 -31.75 -0.61 1.39
C SER A 128 -32.39 -1.41 0.25
N LYS A 129 -32.35 -2.75 0.30
CA LYS A 129 -32.99 -3.65 -0.67
C LYS A 129 -34.48 -3.91 -0.35
N GLY A 130 -34.89 -3.67 0.89
CA GLY A 130 -36.26 -3.89 1.38
C GLY A 130 -37.23 -2.71 1.18
N ASN A 131 -36.74 -1.58 0.65
CA ASN A 131 -37.51 -0.41 0.23
C ASN A 131 -37.50 -0.26 -1.29
#